data_AF-A0A6A3TY12-F1
#
_entry.id   AF-A0A6A3TY12-F1
#
_cell.length_a   1.000
_cell.length_b   1.000
_cell.length_c   1.000
_cell.angle_alpha   90.00
_cell.angle_beta   90.00
_cell.angle_gamma   90.00
#
_symmetry.space_group_name_H-M   'P 1'
#
loop_
_entity.id
_entity.type
_entity.pdbx_description
1 polymer ?
#
loop_
_entity_poly.entity_id
_entity_poly.type
_entity_poly.pdbx_seq_one_letter_code
_entity_poly.pdbx_strand_id
1 'polypeptide(L)'
;MKRAEWFSVLQNQLLQLKAADFVGVVITPATATKKRKRSTVRLTYVLDQAEDWVTVSGVQKRRQRSCKVCAPLRTDSKKKSFATTFFCERCSVNNATCWLCNKIRCQYKGVAKTCFEIWHDDFDGDSPCFG
;
A
#
# COMPACT_ATOMS: atom_id res chain seq x y z
N MET A 1 -32.45 -2.61 11.57
CA MET A 1 -31.85 -1.89 10.43
C MET A 1 -30.64 -2.67 9.95
N LYS A 2 -30.60 -3.07 8.69
CA LYS A 2 -29.44 -3.79 8.11
C LYS A 2 -28.31 -2.79 7.81
N ARG A 3 -27.05 -3.24 7.83
CA ARG A 3 -25.86 -2.39 7.62
C ARG A 3 -25.92 -1.59 6.31
N ALA A 4 -26.44 -2.20 5.24
CA ALA A 4 -26.62 -1.53 3.94
C ALA A 4 -27.64 -0.38 3.99
N GLU A 5 -28.73 -0.55 4.73
CA GLU A 5 -29.76 0.49 4.89
C GLU A 5 -29.22 1.68 5.68
N TRP A 6 -28.40 1.43 6.70
CA TRP A 6 -27.74 2.48 7.47
C TRP A 6 -26.78 3.31 6.60
N PHE A 7 -25.99 2.67 5.74
CA PHE A 7 -25.09 3.38 4.82
C PHE A 7 -25.85 4.26 3.83
N SER A 8 -26.97 3.78 3.29
CA SER A 8 -27.81 4.59 2.39
C SER A 8 -28.38 5.81 3.08
N VAL A 9 -28.82 5.67 4.34
CA VAL A 9 -29.32 6.79 5.14
C VAL A 9 -28.21 7.80 5.44
N LEU A 10 -27.04 7.32 5.89
CA LEU A 10 -25.88 8.16 6.16
C LEU A 10 -25.44 8.94 4.91
N GLN A 11 -25.36 8.27 3.76
CA GLN A 11 -24.98 8.90 2.50
C GLN A 11 -25.98 10.00 2.12
N ASN A 12 -27.28 9.76 2.26
CA ASN A 12 -28.29 10.77 2.02
C ASN A 12 -28.18 11.95 3.00
N GLN A 13 -27.91 11.71 4.28
CA GLN A 13 -27.70 12.77 5.26
C GLN A 13 -26.49 13.65 4.93
N LEU A 14 -25.38 13.04 4.52
CA LEU A 14 -24.18 13.79 4.12
C LEU A 14 -24.40 14.64 2.86
N LEU A 15 -25.21 14.17 1.92
CA LEU A 15 -25.58 14.92 0.72
C LEU A 15 -26.48 16.13 1.01
N GLN A 16 -27.17 16.16 2.15
CA GLN A 16 -28.07 17.25 2.53
C GLN A 16 -27.37 18.37 3.32
N LEU A 17 -26.10 18.20 3.69
CA LEU A 17 -25.33 19.22 4.40
C LEU A 17 -25.09 20.45 3.52
N LYS A 18 -25.32 21.63 4.08
CA LYS A 18 -25.12 22.94 3.44
C LYS A 18 -24.06 23.74 4.18
N ALA A 19 -23.49 24.74 3.52
CA ALA A 19 -22.49 25.63 4.12
C ALA A 19 -22.95 26.25 5.46
N ALA A 20 -24.25 26.47 5.62
CA ALA A 20 -24.87 26.97 6.86
C ALA A 20 -24.67 26.03 8.06
N ASP A 21 -24.60 24.72 7.83
CA ASP A 21 -24.42 23.71 8.89
C ASP A 21 -22.97 23.71 9.45
N PHE A 22 -22.07 24.43 8.78
CA PHE A 22 -20.66 24.60 9.18
C PHE A 22 -20.38 26.00 9.77
N VAL A 23 -21.39 26.87 9.89
CA VAL A 23 -21.23 28.22 10.43
C VAL A 23 -21.03 28.14 11.95
N GLY A 24 -19.90 28.66 12.44
CA GLY A 24 -19.53 28.62 13.86
C GLY A 24 -18.48 27.56 14.20
N VAL A 25 -18.12 26.68 13.25
CA VAL A 25 -16.91 25.87 13.36
C VAL A 25 -15.72 26.80 13.14
N VAL A 26 -15.11 27.27 14.22
CA VAL A 26 -13.77 27.86 14.16
C VAL A 26 -12.86 26.74 13.67
N ILE A 27 -12.46 26.81 12.41
CA ILE A 27 -11.31 26.04 11.93
C ILE A 27 -10.16 26.55 12.78
N THR A 28 -9.79 25.80 13.83
CA THR A 28 -8.51 26.00 14.50
C THR A 28 -7.51 26.07 13.37
N PRO A 29 -6.86 27.23 13.12
CA PRO A 29 -5.92 27.32 12.02
C PRO A 29 -4.93 26.19 12.24
N ALA A 30 -4.80 25.33 11.23
CA ALA A 30 -3.81 24.28 11.27
C ALA A 30 -2.50 24.98 11.60
N THR A 31 -2.04 24.82 12.84
CA THR A 31 -0.79 25.43 13.30
C THR A 31 0.22 25.02 12.26
N ALA A 32 0.75 26.04 11.55
CA ALA A 32 1.57 25.89 10.36
C ALA A 32 2.35 24.60 10.51
N THR A 33 1.97 23.59 9.72
CA THR A 33 2.39 22.21 9.92
C THR A 33 3.87 22.27 10.18
N LYS A 34 4.27 22.12 11.45
CA LYS A 34 5.68 21.91 11.75
C LYS A 34 5.90 20.67 10.94
N LYS A 35 6.64 20.79 9.83
CA LYS A 35 7.28 19.66 9.17
C LYS A 35 8.12 19.10 10.29
N ARG A 36 7.49 18.22 11.09
CA ARG A 36 8.11 17.44 12.10
C ARG A 36 9.02 16.63 11.20
N LYS A 37 10.28 17.05 11.12
CA LYS A 37 11.37 16.15 10.80
C LYS A 37 11.24 15.10 11.90
N ARG A 38 10.30 14.17 11.73
CA ARG A 38 10.32 12.89 12.40
C ARG A 38 11.67 12.37 11.96
N SER A 39 12.60 12.38 12.90
CA SER A 39 13.83 11.63 12.80
C SER A 39 13.48 10.34 12.09
N THR A 40 14.06 10.15 10.92
CA THR A 40 13.94 8.94 10.13
C THR A 40 14.57 7.84 10.97
N VAL A 41 13.85 7.37 11.99
CA VAL A 41 14.05 6.04 12.52
C VAL A 41 13.66 5.20 11.31
N ARG A 42 14.65 4.90 10.48
CA ARG A 42 14.57 3.87 9.46
C ARG A 42 14.31 2.59 10.25
N LEU A 43 13.06 2.38 10.64
CA LEU A 43 12.56 1.06 11.02
C LEU A 43 12.88 0.23 9.79
N THR A 44 13.90 -0.61 9.91
CA THR A 44 14.47 -1.34 8.79
C THR A 44 13.41 -2.27 8.25
N TYR A 45 12.73 -1.87 7.19
CA TYR A 45 11.94 -2.77 6.37
C TYR A 45 12.90 -3.83 5.82
N VAL A 46 12.57 -5.10 6.00
CA VAL A 46 13.32 -6.23 5.45
C VAL A 46 12.43 -6.98 4.47
N LEU A 47 13.08 -7.55 3.46
CA LEU A 47 12.44 -8.36 2.45
C LEU A 47 12.72 -9.83 2.74
N ASP A 48 11.69 -10.56 3.14
CA ASP A 48 11.79 -11.98 3.49
C ASP A 48 11.30 -12.86 2.33
N GLN A 49 11.88 -14.06 2.21
CA GLN A 49 11.47 -15.04 1.21
C GLN A 49 10.44 -15.99 1.82
N ALA A 50 9.30 -16.16 1.16
CA ALA A 50 8.30 -17.13 1.59
C ALA A 50 8.75 -18.57 1.33
N GLU A 51 8.53 -19.42 2.33
CA GLU A 51 8.85 -20.86 2.33
C GLU A 51 7.65 -21.71 1.86
N ASP A 52 6.75 -21.12 1.09
CA ASP A 52 5.58 -21.79 0.53
C ASP A 52 5.97 -22.59 -0.73
N TRP A 53 6.23 -23.89 -0.53
CA TRP A 53 6.61 -24.83 -1.59
C TRP A 53 5.40 -25.57 -2.15
N VAL A 54 5.38 -25.76 -3.47
CA VAL A 54 4.35 -26.51 -4.19
C VAL A 54 5.02 -27.51 -5.11
N THR A 55 4.53 -28.75 -5.12
CA THR A 55 4.97 -29.79 -6.07
C THR A 55 4.21 -29.64 -7.37
N VAL A 56 4.91 -29.38 -8.48
CA VAL A 56 4.33 -29.29 -9.82
C VAL A 56 5.07 -30.28 -10.72
N SER A 57 4.34 -31.25 -11.28
CA SER A 57 4.90 -32.30 -12.14
C SER A 57 6.06 -33.06 -11.49
N GLY A 58 5.95 -33.36 -10.20
CA GLY A 58 6.98 -34.09 -9.43
C GLY A 58 8.18 -33.23 -8.98
N VAL A 59 8.25 -31.95 -9.37
CA VAL A 59 9.33 -31.03 -8.98
C VAL A 59 8.81 -30.03 -7.94
N GLN A 60 9.52 -29.89 -6.82
CA GLN A 60 9.21 -28.86 -5.84
C GLN A 60 9.63 -27.48 -6.33
N LYS A 61 8.69 -26.54 -6.33
CA LYS A 61 8.90 -25.15 -6.73
C LYS A 61 8.29 -24.23 -5.69
N ARG A 62 8.97 -23.13 -5.37
CA ARG A 62 8.38 -22.08 -4.53
C ARG A 62 7.22 -21.41 -5.25
N ARG A 63 6.13 -21.19 -4.53
CA ARG A 63 4.93 -20.60 -5.09
C ARG A 63 5.14 -19.11 -5.37
N GLN A 64 5.02 -18.75 -6.64
CA GLN A 64 5.20 -17.37 -7.11
C GLN A 64 3.91 -16.55 -6.91
N ARG A 65 4.03 -15.29 -6.49
CA ARG A 65 2.91 -14.34 -6.33
C ARG A 65 3.14 -13.07 -7.12
N SER A 66 2.07 -12.38 -7.51
CA SER A 66 2.17 -11.11 -8.23
C SER A 66 2.77 -10.03 -7.32
N CYS A 67 3.77 -9.30 -7.83
CA CYS A 67 4.33 -8.16 -7.09
C CYS A 67 3.38 -6.96 -7.15
N LYS A 68 3.15 -6.34 -5.98
CA LYS A 68 2.22 -5.21 -5.79
C LYS A 68 2.61 -3.93 -6.53
N VAL A 69 3.91 -3.73 -6.79
CA VAL A 69 4.43 -2.62 -7.60
C VAL A 69 4.45 -2.98 -9.09
N CYS A 70 4.72 -4.24 -9.43
CA CYS A 70 4.81 -4.68 -10.83
C CYS A 70 3.46 -4.75 -11.54
N ALA A 71 2.40 -5.10 -10.81
CA ALA A 71 1.06 -5.18 -11.36
C ALA A 71 0.55 -3.82 -11.88
N PRO A 72 0.61 -2.71 -11.10
CA PRO A 72 0.16 -1.39 -11.55
C PRO A 72 1.16 -0.69 -12.48
N LEU A 73 2.48 -0.84 -12.28
CA LEU A 73 3.49 -0.22 -13.15
C LEU A 73 3.72 -0.96 -14.48
N ARG A 74 2.76 -1.79 -14.88
CA ARG A 74 2.85 -2.53 -16.13
C ARG A 74 2.39 -1.65 -17.28
N THR A 75 3.33 -1.28 -18.15
CA THR A 75 3.05 -0.52 -19.38
C THR A 75 2.39 -1.36 -20.47
N ASP A 76 2.70 -2.65 -20.52
CA ASP A 76 2.15 -3.59 -21.50
C ASP A 76 1.21 -4.59 -20.82
N SER A 77 -0.10 -4.42 -21.03
CA SER A 77 -1.13 -5.27 -20.42
C SER A 77 -1.00 -6.75 -20.80
N LYS A 78 -0.36 -7.07 -21.95
CA LYS A 78 -0.15 -8.43 -22.47
C LYS A 78 1.02 -9.15 -21.80
N LYS A 79 1.98 -8.42 -21.22
CA LYS A 79 3.08 -9.04 -20.48
C LYS A 79 2.59 -9.50 -19.12
N LYS A 80 2.99 -10.70 -18.68
CA LYS A 80 2.67 -11.16 -17.32
C LYS A 80 3.33 -10.21 -16.32
N SER A 81 2.60 -9.83 -15.27
CA SER A 81 3.18 -9.10 -14.15
C SER A 81 4.30 -9.94 -13.53
N PHE A 82 5.36 -9.29 -13.09
CA PHE A 82 6.46 -10.01 -12.48
C PHE A 82 5.99 -10.71 -11.21
N ALA A 83 6.31 -12.00 -11.13
CA ALA A 83 6.04 -12.81 -9.98
C ALA A 83 7.26 -12.80 -9.02
N THR A 84 6.99 -12.92 -7.72
CA THR A 84 7.97 -12.88 -6.64
C THR A 84 7.63 -13.92 -5.58
N THR A 85 8.66 -14.41 -4.89
CA THR A 85 8.54 -15.19 -3.64
C THR A 85 8.80 -14.33 -2.41
N PHE A 86 9.14 -13.07 -2.61
CA PHE A 86 9.56 -12.18 -1.55
C PHE A 86 8.40 -11.30 -1.08
N PHE A 87 8.37 -11.02 0.21
CA PHE A 87 7.38 -10.17 0.83
C PHE A 87 8.01 -9.30 1.91
N CYS A 88 7.31 -8.23 2.30
CA CYS A 88 7.67 -7.45 3.46
C CYS A 88 6.70 -7.78 4.59
N GLU A 89 7.18 -8.38 5.67
CA GLU A 89 6.36 -8.71 6.85
C GLU A 89 5.72 -7.44 7.42
N ARG A 90 6.49 -6.36 7.55
CA ARG A 90 6.02 -5.10 8.14
C ARG A 90 4.90 -4.43 7.33
N CYS A 91 4.88 -4.58 6.01
CA CYS A 91 3.81 -4.08 5.15
C CYS A 91 2.66 -5.06 4.97
N SER A 92 2.76 -6.28 5.51
CA SER A 92 1.70 -7.27 5.45
C SER A 92 0.71 -7.00 6.58
N VAL A 93 -0.47 -6.46 6.25
CA VAL A 93 -1.49 -6.04 7.22
C VAL A 93 -2.74 -6.91 7.04
N ASN A 94 -3.39 -7.31 8.15
CA ASN A 94 -4.68 -8.00 8.19
C ASN A 94 -4.82 -9.16 7.19
N ASN A 95 -3.93 -10.15 7.25
CA ASN A 95 -3.88 -11.33 6.38
C ASN A 95 -3.58 -11.05 4.89
N ALA A 96 -3.28 -9.81 4.51
CA ALA A 96 -2.85 -9.47 3.16
C ALA A 96 -1.32 -9.33 3.10
N THR A 97 -0.63 -10.39 2.69
CA THR A 97 0.83 -10.39 2.51
C THR A 97 1.26 -9.40 1.42
N CYS A 98 2.20 -8.51 1.74
CA CYS A 98 2.74 -7.53 0.81
C CYS A 98 3.89 -8.12 -0.02
N TRP A 99 3.56 -8.66 -1.19
CA TRP A 99 4.52 -9.26 -2.12
C TRP A 99 5.29 -8.21 -2.92
N LEU A 100 6.61 -8.16 -2.72
CA LEU A 100 7.51 -7.18 -3.33
C LEU A 100 8.66 -7.88 -4.03
N CYS A 101 9.08 -7.36 -5.18
CA CYS A 101 10.19 -7.89 -5.95
C CYS A 101 11.50 -7.18 -5.56
N ASN A 102 12.64 -7.88 -5.54
CA ASN A 102 13.95 -7.21 -5.38
C ASN A 102 14.60 -6.82 -6.72
N LYS A 103 13.81 -6.67 -7.80
CA LYS A 103 14.36 -6.31 -9.11
C LYS A 103 14.47 -4.80 -9.23
N ILE A 104 15.66 -4.33 -9.60
CA ILE A 104 15.93 -2.93 -9.95
C ILE A 104 15.12 -2.57 -11.20
N ARG A 105 14.44 -1.42 -11.16
CA ARG A 105 13.70 -0.82 -12.27
C ARG A 105 14.45 0.42 -12.74
N CYS A 106 14.97 0.39 -13.98
CA CYS A 106 15.72 1.53 -14.54
C CYS A 106 14.85 2.74 -14.93
N GLN A 107 13.52 2.60 -14.98
CA GLN A 107 12.62 3.64 -15.52
C GLN A 107 11.72 4.30 -14.48
N TYR A 108 11.91 4.05 -13.18
CA TYR A 108 11.03 4.66 -12.17
C TYR A 108 11.52 6.07 -11.80
N LYS A 109 10.82 7.12 -12.26
CA LYS A 109 11.17 8.53 -12.04
C LYS A 109 12.63 8.89 -12.43
N GLY A 110 13.19 8.20 -13.42
CA GLY A 110 14.58 8.41 -13.87
C GLY A 110 15.66 7.88 -12.91
N VAL A 111 15.28 7.16 -11.86
CA VAL A 111 16.21 6.57 -10.88
C VAL A 111 16.07 5.04 -10.88
N ALA A 112 17.19 4.35 -10.78
CA ALA A 112 17.21 2.91 -10.58
C ALA A 112 16.77 2.58 -9.15
N LYS A 113 15.53 2.12 -8.99
CA LYS A 113 14.97 1.67 -7.70
C LYS A 113 14.40 0.26 -7.81
N THR A 114 14.53 -0.54 -6.77
CA THR A 114 13.86 -1.84 -6.63
C THR A 114 12.35 -1.68 -6.42
N CYS A 115 11.55 -2.71 -6.68
CA CYS A 115 10.12 -2.65 -6.31
C CYS A 115 9.92 -2.42 -4.81
N PHE A 116 10.86 -2.91 -3.98
CA PHE A 116 10.85 -2.71 -2.55
C PHE A 116 11.03 -1.22 -2.20
N GLU A 117 12.06 -0.56 -2.73
CA GLU A 117 12.30 0.87 -2.51
C GLU A 117 11.14 1.72 -3.04
N ILE A 118 10.62 1.42 -4.23
CA ILE A 118 9.46 2.13 -4.80
C ILE A 118 8.24 2.01 -3.87
N TRP A 119 8.00 0.84 -3.29
CA TRP A 119 6.87 0.64 -2.38
C TRP A 119 6.99 1.51 -1.12
N HIS A 120 8.19 1.57 -0.54
CA HIS A 120 8.43 2.31 0.70
C HIS A 120 8.61 3.82 0.51
N ASP A 121 9.14 4.25 -0.63
CA ASP A 121 9.39 5.67 -0.91
C ASP A 121 8.17 6.38 -1.52
N ASP A 122 7.39 5.69 -2.36
CA ASP A 122 6.44 6.35 -3.27
C ASP A 122 4.98 5.89 -3.14
N PHE A 123 4.70 4.73 -2.53
CA PHE A 123 3.34 4.18 -2.37
C PHE A 123 2.76 4.35 -0.95
N ASP A 124 3.38 5.20 -0.12
CA ASP A 124 3.11 5.35 1.31
C ASP A 124 3.26 4.01 2.07
N GLY A 125 4.49 3.72 2.52
CA GLY A 125 4.74 2.78 3.60
C GLY A 125 4.23 3.26 4.98
N ASP A 126 3.50 4.38 5.01
CA ASP A 126 2.96 5.08 6.16
C ASP A 126 1.45 4.82 6.32
N SER A 127 1.06 3.55 6.43
CA SER A 127 -0.01 3.23 7.39
C SER A 127 0.65 2.89 8.72
N PRO A 128 0.94 3.88 9.59
CA PRO A 128 1.02 3.57 11.00
C PRO A 128 -0.38 3.09 11.40
N CYS A 129 -0.46 1.84 11.87
CA CYS A 129 -1.58 1.44 12.70
C CYS A 129 -1.86 2.54 13.73
N PHE A 130 -3.07 3.10 13.65
CA PHE A 130 -3.83 3.77 14.70
C PHE A 130 -3.11 4.80 15.57
N GLY A 131 -3.54 6.05 15.41
CA GLY A 131 -3.69 7.01 16.50
C GLY A 131 -5.04 7.67 16.35
#